data_AF-F0GCG7-F1
#
_entry.id   AF-F0GCG7-F1
#
_cell.length_a   1.000
_cell.length_b   1.000
_cell.length_c   1.000
_cell.angle_alpha   90.00
_cell.angle_beta   90.00
_cell.angle_gamma   90.00
#
_symmetry.space_group_name_H-M   'P 1'
#
loop_
_entity.id
_entity.type
_entity.pdbx_description
1 polymer ?
#
loop_
_entity_poly.entity_id
_entity_poly.type
_entity_poly.pdbx_seq_one_letter_code
_entity_poly.pdbx_strand_id
1 'polypeptide(L)'
;SLPHWQVLAAKASHWALYALMLALPVVGWALLSAGGFPIVMFKGVNLPAIVPASPALYAWLRDAHGVLARLLFAVALAHLSAALVHAWIYRDGVFSSMVRKVRPRG
;
A
#
# COMPACT_ATOMS: atom_id res chain seq x y z
N SER A 1 -21.30 13.05 -15.61
CA SER A 1 -19.85 12.94 -15.88
C SER A 1 -19.11 13.29 -14.60
N LEU A 2 -18.21 12.43 -14.11
CA LEU A 2 -17.40 12.73 -12.92
C LEU A 2 -16.45 13.91 -13.25
N PRO A 3 -16.32 14.92 -12.38
CA PRO A 3 -15.33 15.98 -12.52
C PRO A 3 -13.92 15.42 -12.74
N HIS A 4 -13.15 16.02 -13.64
CA HIS A 4 -11.80 15.58 -13.99
C HIS A 4 -10.87 15.44 -12.77
N TRP A 5 -11.03 16.30 -11.76
CA TRP A 5 -10.25 16.24 -10.52
C TRP A 5 -10.56 14.98 -9.68
N GLN A 6 -11.81 14.48 -9.69
CA GLN A 6 -12.18 13.25 -8.98
C GLN A 6 -11.54 12.02 -9.63
N VAL A 7 -11.51 11.99 -10.96
CA VAL A 7 -10.85 10.92 -11.72
C VAL A 7 -9.35 10.92 -11.47
N LEU A 8 -8.72 12.10 -11.43
CA LEU A 8 -7.30 12.23 -11.13
C LEU A 8 -6.99 11.80 -9.69
N ALA A 9 -7.79 12.23 -8.72
CA ALA A 9 -7.63 11.84 -7.32
C ALA A 9 -7.78 10.32 -7.11
N ALA A 10 -8.77 9.71 -7.78
CA ALA A 10 -8.95 8.26 -7.76
C ALA A 10 -7.70 7.52 -8.28
N LYS A 11 -7.18 7.90 -9.46
CA LYS A 11 -5.96 7.32 -10.02
C LYS A 11 -4.73 7.55 -9.13
N ALA A 12 -4.57 8.76 -8.60
CA ALA A 12 -3.44 9.10 -7.74
C ALA A 12 -3.44 8.26 -6.45
N SER A 13 -4.61 8.13 -5.78
CA SER A 13 -4.72 7.29 -4.58
C SER A 13 -4.40 5.83 -4.87
N HIS A 14 -4.85 5.30 -6.02
CA HIS A 14 -4.59 3.92 -6.42
C HIS A 14 -3.10 3.64 -6.65
N TRP A 15 -2.42 4.54 -7.38
CA TRP A 15 -0.98 4.45 -7.59
C TRP A 15 -0.18 4.63 -6.28
N ALA A 16 -0.62 5.54 -5.41
CA ALA A 16 -0.02 5.73 -4.09
C ALA A 16 -0.13 4.46 -3.24
N LEU A 17 -1.29 3.79 -3.25
CA LEU A 17 -1.46 2.51 -2.56
C LEU A 17 -0.49 1.45 -3.10
N TYR A 18 -0.37 1.30 -4.42
CA TYR A 18 0.59 0.34 -4.99
C TYR A 18 2.04 0.65 -4.64
N ALA A 19 2.45 1.91 -4.71
CA ALA A 19 3.79 2.32 -4.32
C ALA A 19 4.06 2.00 -2.85
N LEU A 20 3.13 2.32 -1.95
CA LEU A 20 3.26 2.08 -0.52
C LEU A 20 3.23 0.58 -0.16
N MET A 21 2.37 -0.20 -0.82
CA MET A 21 2.28 -1.65 -0.65
C MET A 21 3.56 -2.38 -1.07
N LEU A 22 4.31 -1.85 -2.04
CA LEU A 22 5.61 -2.39 -2.43
C LEU A 22 6.75 -1.83 -1.56
N ALA A 23 6.70 -0.56 -1.22
CA ALA A 23 7.75 0.07 -0.41
C ALA A 23 7.85 -0.53 0.99
N LEU A 24 6.71 -0.75 1.67
CA LEU A 24 6.70 -1.31 3.02
C LEU A 24 7.42 -2.66 3.17
N PRO A 25 7.13 -3.70 2.36
CA PRO A 25 7.83 -4.98 2.47
C PRO A 25 9.32 -4.87 2.12
N VAL A 26 9.69 -4.03 1.14
CA VAL A 26 11.11 -3.80 0.79
C VAL A 26 11.85 -3.14 1.95
N VAL A 27 11.26 -2.09 2.54
CA VAL A 27 11.84 -1.40 3.71
C VAL A 27 11.86 -2.33 4.93
N GLY A 28 10.84 -3.17 5.13
CA GLY A 28 10.80 -4.17 6.20
C GLY A 28 11.87 -5.24 6.06
N TRP A 29 12.13 -5.71 4.84
CA TRP A 29 13.23 -6.64 4.55
C TRP A 29 14.60 -5.99 4.79
N ALA A 30 14.78 -4.73 4.36
CA ALA A 30 15.98 -3.97 4.66
C ALA A 30 16.16 -3.78 6.18
N LEU A 31 15.08 -3.51 6.91
CA LEU A 31 15.08 -3.35 8.37
C LEU A 31 15.56 -4.63 9.07
N LEU A 32 14.99 -5.79 8.70
CA LEU A 32 15.42 -7.09 9.22
C LEU A 32 16.89 -7.38 8.90
N SER A 33 17.32 -7.07 7.67
CA SER A 33 18.71 -7.21 7.22
C SER A 33 19.67 -6.35 8.06
N ALA A 34 19.34 -5.08 8.28
CA ALA A 34 20.14 -4.15 9.07
C ALA A 34 20.20 -4.53 10.56
N GLY A 35 19.17 -5.22 11.07
CA GLY A 35 19.13 -5.77 12.43
C GLY A 35 19.92 -7.07 12.60
N GLY A 36 20.45 -7.65 11.52
CA GLY A 36 21.15 -8.94 11.56
C GLY A 36 20.24 -10.12 11.91
N PHE A 37 18.92 -9.97 11.73
CA PHE A 37 17.97 -11.03 12.05
C PHE A 37 17.88 -12.06 10.92
N PRO A 38 17.70 -13.35 11.23
CA PRO A 38 17.40 -14.35 10.22
C PRO A 38 16.05 -14.03 9.56
N ILE A 39 16.06 -13.77 8.24
CA ILE A 39 14.84 -13.46 7.47
C ILE A 39 14.22 -14.77 6.97
N VAL A 40 13.34 -15.37 7.78
CA VAL A 40 12.62 -16.60 7.42
C VAL A 40 11.36 -16.24 6.62
N MET A 41 11.28 -16.67 5.36
CA MET A 41 10.08 -16.46 4.52
C MET A 41 9.06 -17.58 4.73
N PHE A 42 9.52 -18.83 4.69
CA PHE A 42 8.76 -20.04 5.02
C PHE A 42 9.74 -21.12 5.49
N LYS A 43 9.21 -22.25 6.00
CA LYS A 43 10.03 -23.33 6.57
C LYS A 43 11.13 -23.77 5.59
N GLY A 44 12.39 -23.51 5.94
CA GLY A 44 13.56 -23.88 5.14
C GLY A 44 14.02 -22.86 4.10
N VAL A 45 13.31 -21.74 3.91
CA VAL A 45 13.71 -20.67 2.99
C VAL A 45 13.98 -19.38 3.75
N ASN A 46 15.27 -19.05 3.78
CA ASN A 46 15.78 -17.80 4.32
C ASN A 46 16.09 -16.84 3.18
N LEU A 47 15.61 -15.62 3.28
CA LEU A 47 15.96 -14.57 2.35
C LEU A 47 17.36 -14.02 2.67
N PRO A 48 18.17 -13.69 1.65
CA PRO A 48 19.44 -13.04 1.87
C PRO A 48 19.24 -11.64 2.45
N ALA A 49 20.23 -11.17 3.20
CA ALA A 49 20.28 -9.77 3.61
C ALA A 49 20.48 -8.89 2.36
N ILE A 50 19.72 -7.80 2.25
CA ILE A 50 19.82 -6.84 1.13
C ILE A 50 20.61 -5.58 1.49
N VAL A 51 20.90 -5.39 2.77
CA VAL A 51 21.74 -4.31 3.31
C VAL A 51 22.60 -4.87 4.46
N PRO A 52 23.77 -4.27 4.74
CA PRO A 52 24.63 -4.70 5.83
C PRO A 52 24.00 -4.43 7.21
N ALA A 53 24.38 -5.24 8.21
CA ALA A 53 24.00 -5.03 9.59
C ALA A 53 24.58 -3.70 10.12
N SER A 54 23.72 -2.83 10.64
CA SER A 54 24.12 -1.52 11.17
C SER A 54 23.03 -0.97 12.09
N PRO A 55 23.34 -0.70 13.38
CA PRO A 55 22.37 -0.12 14.31
C PRO A 55 21.81 1.23 13.85
N ALA A 56 22.65 2.06 13.23
CA ALA A 56 22.23 3.35 12.70
C ALA A 56 21.25 3.18 11.53
N LEU A 57 21.56 2.29 10.58
CA LEU A 57 20.68 2.01 9.45
C LEU A 57 19.36 1.38 9.91
N TYR A 58 19.41 0.47 10.90
CA TYR A 58 18.24 -0.12 11.51
C TYR A 58 17.31 0.93 12.12
N ALA A 59 17.85 1.90 12.87
CA ALA A 59 17.06 2.99 13.45
C ALA A 59 16.34 3.81 12.37
N TRP A 60 17.07 4.24 11.33
CA TRP A 60 16.49 4.97 10.20
C TRP A 60 15.41 4.18 9.46
N LEU A 61 15.67 2.89 9.16
CA LEU A 61 14.70 2.03 8.49
C LEU A 61 13.47 1.77 9.35
N ARG A 62 13.61 1.69 10.68
CA ARG A 62 12.49 1.50 11.60
C ARG A 62 11.56 2.71 11.59
N ASP A 63 12.14 3.91 11.63
CA ASP A 63 11.37 5.15 11.56
C ASP A 63 10.71 5.30 10.19
N ALA A 64 11.45 5.06 9.10
CA ALA A 64 10.91 5.08 7.74
C ALA A 64 9.75 4.09 7.57
N HIS A 65 9.91 2.85 8.03
CA HIS A 65 8.86 1.83 7.98
C HIS A 65 7.62 2.28 8.78
N GLY A 66 7.81 2.86 9.97
CA GLY A 66 6.72 3.39 10.79
C GLY A 66 5.96 4.53 10.10
N VAL A 67 6.66 5.46 9.46
CA VAL A 67 6.05 6.56 8.70
C VAL A 67 5.27 6.02 7.50
N LEU A 68 5.88 5.12 6.72
CA LEU A 68 5.23 4.51 5.56
C LEU A 68 3.98 3.70 5.95
N ALA A 69 4.00 3.02 7.09
CA ALA A 69 2.86 2.23 7.58
C ALA A 69 1.69 3.14 7.96
N ARG A 70 1.95 4.24 8.66
CA ARG A 70 0.93 5.25 8.98
C ARG A 70 0.39 5.91 7.71
N LEU A 71 1.26 6.20 6.74
CA LEU A 71 0.86 6.79 5.47
C LEU A 71 -0.02 5.83 4.65
N LEU A 72 0.37 4.56 4.53
CA LEU A 72 -0.45 3.53 3.88
C LEU A 72 -1.82 3.42 4.55
N PHE A 73 -1.86 3.36 5.89
CA PHE A 73 -3.12 3.29 6.63
C PHE A 73 -4.03 4.49 6.33
N ALA A 74 -3.49 5.70 6.36
CA ALA A 74 -4.24 6.92 6.06
C ALA A 74 -4.78 6.94 4.61
N VAL A 75 -3.93 6.59 3.63
CA VAL A 75 -4.33 6.56 2.21
C VAL A 75 -5.36 5.46 1.96
N ALA A 76 -5.20 4.28 2.57
CA ALA A 76 -6.16 3.19 2.45
C ALA A 76 -7.53 3.57 3.03
N LEU A 77 -7.54 4.21 4.20
CA LEU A 77 -8.77 4.69 4.83
C LEU A 77 -9.46 5.76 3.97
N ALA A 78 -8.69 6.73 3.45
CA ALA A 78 -9.22 7.75 2.55
C ALA A 78 -9.80 7.15 1.25
N HIS A 79 -9.07 6.21 0.63
CA HIS A 79 -9.49 5.54 -0.59
C HIS A 79 -10.77 4.72 -0.38
N LEU A 80 -10.84 3.95 0.71
CA LEU A 80 -12.03 3.19 1.09
C LEU A 80 -13.22 4.12 1.37
N SER A 81 -12.99 5.21 2.10
CA SER A 81 -14.05 6.18 2.42
C SER A 81 -14.62 6.82 1.15
N ALA A 82 -13.75 7.20 0.20
CA ALA A 82 -14.19 7.69 -1.11
C ALA A 82 -15.02 6.64 -1.85
N ALA A 83 -14.55 5.39 -1.91
CA ALA A 83 -15.28 4.31 -2.56
C ALA A 83 -16.68 4.09 -1.95
N LEU A 84 -16.81 4.18 -0.62
CA LEU A 84 -18.09 4.05 0.10
C LEU A 84 -19.02 5.25 -0.14
N VAL A 85 -18.48 6.47 -0.16
CA VAL A 85 -19.24 7.68 -0.52
C VAL A 85 -19.82 7.55 -1.93
N HIS A 86 -19.00 7.09 -2.88
CA HIS A 86 -19.47 6.81 -4.24
C HIS A 86 -20.50 5.67 -4.28
N ALA A 87 -20.36 4.64 -3.44
CA ALA A 87 -21.30 3.53 -3.35
C ALA A 87 -22.68 3.95 -2.80
N TRP A 88 -22.71 4.64 -1.67
CA TRP A 88 -23.94 4.90 -0.91
C TRP A 88 -24.62 6.22 -1.26
N ILE A 89 -23.84 7.27 -1.51
CA ILE A 89 -24.37 8.61 -1.78
C ILE A 89 -24.55 8.79 -3.29
N TYR A 90 -23.47 8.68 -4.06
CA TYR A 90 -23.53 8.97 -5.49
C TYR A 90 -24.14 7.83 -6.31
N ARG A 91 -24.08 6.58 -5.82
CA ARG A 91 -24.57 5.36 -6.50
C ARG A 91 -24.13 5.29 -7.96
N ASP A 92 -22.96 5.82 -8.26
CA ASP A 92 -22.45 6.07 -9.61
C ASP A 92 -21.72 4.84 -10.21
N GLY A 93 -21.80 3.70 -9.52
CA GLY A 93 -21.21 2.44 -9.96
C GLY A 93 -19.68 2.36 -9.80
N VAL A 94 -19.02 3.39 -9.26
CA VAL A 94 -17.57 3.34 -9.00
C VAL A 94 -17.23 2.20 -8.03
N PHE A 95 -18.03 2.01 -6.99
CA PHE A 95 -17.88 0.87 -6.08
C PHE A 95 -18.09 -0.49 -6.77
N SER A 96 -19.04 -0.57 -7.71
CA SER A 96 -19.25 -1.78 -8.51
C SER A 96 -18.02 -2.12 -9.35
N SER A 97 -17.25 -1.12 -9.81
CA SER A 97 -15.99 -1.37 -10.53
C SER A 97 -14.90 -2.04 -9.67
N MET A 98 -14.96 -1.89 -8.33
CA MET A 98 -14.03 -2.53 -7.39
C MET A 98 -14.49 -3.93 -6.96
N VAL A 99 -15.80 -4.17 -6.85
CA VAL A 99 -16.35 -5.43 -6.31
C VAL A 99 -16.78 -6.43 -7.39
N ARG A 100 -17.36 -5.96 -8.50
CA ARG A 100 -17.82 -6.82 -9.59
C ARG A 100 -17.93 -6.04 -10.88
N LYS A 101 -17.03 -6.30 -11.83
CA LYS A 101 -17.13 -5.74 -13.19
C LYS A 101 -18.45 -6.22 -13.83
N VAL A 102 -19.50 -5.39 -13.77
CA VAL A 102 -20.75 -5.65 -14.49
C VAL A 102 -20.45 -5.49 -15.97
N ARG A 103 -20.37 -6.60 -16.70
CA ARG A 103 -20.34 -6.57 -18.17
C ARG A 103 -21.64 -5.93 -18.67
N PRO A 104 -21.59 -4.96 -19.60
CA PRO A 104 -22.80 -4.52 -20.29
C PRO A 104 -23.39 -5.74 -21.00
N ARG A 105 -24.67 -6.03 -20.76
CA ARG A 105 -25.44 -6.95 -21.61
C ARG A 105 -25.79 -6.17 -22.87
N GLY A 106 -25.09 -6.48 -23.96
CA GLY A 106 -25.65 -6.31 -25.31
C GLY A 106 -26.66 -7.40 -25.59
#